data_AF-A0A920P8P1-F1
#
_entry.id   AF-A0A920P8P1-F1
#
_cell.length_a   1.000
_cell.length_b   1.000
_cell.length_c   1.000
_cell.angle_alpha   90.00
_cell.angle_beta   90.00
_cell.angle_gamma   90.00
#
_symmetry.space_group_name_H-M   'P 1'
#
loop_
_entity.id
_entity.type
_entity.pdbx_description
1 polymer ?
#
loop_
_entity_poly.entity_id
_entity_poly.type
_entity_poly.pdbx_seq_one_letter_code
_entity_poly.pdbx_strand_id
1 'polypeptide(L)'
;MDLSTNSPTAIRRIHDMCAEKGVTVLDAPVSGGTYGAAAATLAVMVGGDKSVYDRMKPTLDAIGSHVVYCGPIGNGMVCKICNNLLSMGIGVLMTEALTMGVKAGVDLATLADVIANSTGGNKRPN
;
A
#
# COMPACT_ATOMS: atom_id res chain seq x y z
N MET A 1 -12.30 12.15 3.89
CA MET A 1 -11.34 11.05 3.66
C MET A 1 -9.97 11.65 3.48
N ASP A 2 -8.96 11.07 4.10
CA ASP A 2 -7.56 11.45 3.87
C ASP A 2 -6.86 10.35 3.05
N LEU A 3 -6.47 10.68 1.81
CA LEU A 3 -5.77 9.77 0.90
C LEU A 3 -4.24 9.87 1.02
N SER A 4 -3.74 10.80 1.83
CA SER A 4 -2.32 10.99 2.01
C SER A 4 -1.68 9.79 2.71
N THR A 5 -0.37 9.66 2.56
CA THR A 5 0.43 8.83 3.46
C THR A 5 0.99 9.73 4.55
N ASN A 6 0.60 9.49 5.80
CA ASN A 6 0.99 10.25 6.99
C ASN A 6 1.34 9.29 8.16
N SER A 7 1.37 9.78 9.40
CA SER A 7 1.58 8.90 10.57
C SER A 7 0.25 8.46 11.19
N PRO A 8 0.14 7.22 11.72
CA PRO A 8 -1.06 6.78 12.44
C PRO A 8 -1.43 7.69 13.60
N THR A 9 -0.44 8.29 14.26
CA THR A 9 -0.65 9.27 15.33
C THR A 9 -1.30 10.56 14.81
N ALA A 10 -0.84 11.08 13.67
CA ALA A 10 -1.39 12.30 13.09
C ALA A 10 -2.85 12.11 12.68
N ILE A 11 -3.19 11.01 12.01
CA ILE A 11 -4.55 10.80 11.52
C ILE A 11 -5.54 10.50 12.65
N ARG A 12 -5.11 9.85 13.73
CA ARG A 12 -5.91 9.69 14.96
C ARG A 12 -6.20 11.05 15.60
N ARG A 13 -5.19 11.92 15.71
CA ARG A 13 -5.40 13.29 16.21
C ARG A 13 -6.35 14.09 15.33
N ILE A 14 -6.21 14.02 14.00
CA ILE A 14 -7.12 14.69 13.06
C ILE A 14 -8.54 14.17 13.22
N HIS A 15 -8.71 12.85 13.36
CA HIS A 15 -10.00 12.23 13.62
C HIS A 15 -10.67 12.81 14.87
N ASP A 16 -9.94 12.90 15.99
CA ASP A 16 -10.49 13.42 17.25
C ASP A 16 -10.90 14.90 17.12
N MET A 17 -10.04 15.73 16.51
CA MET A 17 -10.33 17.14 16.25
C MET A 17 -11.54 17.36 15.32
N CYS A 18 -11.76 16.45 14.37
CA CYS A 18 -12.92 16.47 13.49
C CYS A 18 -14.18 15.99 14.20
N ALA A 19 -14.07 14.98 15.08
CA ALA A 19 -15.18 14.45 15.86
C ALA A 19 -15.79 15.52 16.79
N GLU A 20 -14.97 16.37 17.40
CA GLU A 20 -15.42 17.54 18.18
C GLU A 20 -16.32 18.50 17.39
N LYS A 21 -16.22 18.48 16.06
CA LYS A 21 -17.02 19.31 15.13
C LYS A 21 -18.12 18.52 14.42
N GLY A 22 -18.38 17.28 14.84
CA GLY A 22 -19.37 16.39 14.20
C GLY A 22 -18.97 15.89 12.81
N VAL A 23 -17.67 15.93 12.47
CA VAL A 23 -17.15 15.46 11.17
C VAL A 23 -16.52 14.09 11.34
N THR A 24 -16.93 13.12 10.52
CA THR A 24 -16.30 11.79 10.48
C THR A 24 -15.12 11.76 9.51
N VAL A 25 -14.03 11.10 9.94
CA VAL A 25 -12.81 10.93 9.16
C VAL A 25 -12.61 9.45 8.86
N LEU A 26 -12.16 9.17 7.63
CA LEU A 26 -11.61 7.88 7.22
C LEU A 26 -10.16 8.14 6.77
N ASP A 27 -9.22 7.34 7.25
CA ASP A 27 -7.88 7.25 6.67
C ASP A 27 -7.92 6.25 5.53
N ALA A 28 -7.63 6.69 4.30
CA ALA A 28 -7.77 5.89 3.09
C ALA A 28 -6.55 6.01 2.17
N PRO A 29 -5.31 5.79 2.67
CA PRO A 29 -4.12 5.84 1.83
C PRO A 29 -4.21 4.85 0.66
N VAL A 30 -3.58 5.24 -0.45
CA VAL A 30 -3.68 4.52 -1.73
C VAL A 30 -2.35 3.95 -2.20
N SER A 31 -2.39 2.90 -3.02
CA SER A 31 -1.24 2.31 -3.73
C SER A 31 -1.59 2.08 -5.20
N GLY A 32 -0.60 2.21 -6.09
CA GLY A 32 -0.79 2.07 -7.55
C GLY A 32 -0.25 3.25 -8.38
N GLY A 33 0.14 4.34 -7.74
CA GLY A 33 0.74 5.51 -8.41
C GLY A 33 -0.22 6.24 -9.35
N THR A 34 0.33 7.13 -10.18
CA THR A 34 -0.46 7.95 -11.12
C THR A 34 -1.16 7.10 -12.19
N TYR A 35 -0.52 6.02 -12.62
CA TYR A 35 -1.12 5.07 -13.58
C TYR A 35 -2.36 4.39 -12.99
N GLY A 36 -2.25 3.83 -11.78
CA GLY A 36 -3.39 3.21 -11.10
C GLY A 36 -4.54 4.19 -10.85
N ALA A 37 -4.22 5.45 -10.54
CA ALA A 37 -5.22 6.51 -10.36
C ALA A 37 -5.97 6.82 -11.66
N ALA A 38 -5.25 7.01 -12.76
CA ALA A 38 -5.87 7.29 -14.07
C ALA A 38 -6.75 6.13 -14.58
N ALA A 39 -6.36 4.89 -14.25
CA ALA A 39 -7.09 3.69 -14.64
C ALA A 39 -8.19 3.27 -13.63
N ALA A 40 -8.41 4.02 -12.54
CA ALA A 40 -9.30 3.65 -11.45
C ALA A 40 -9.01 2.24 -10.85
N THR A 41 -7.73 1.87 -10.77
CA THR A 41 -7.26 0.56 -10.29
C THR A 41 -6.41 0.66 -9.02
N LEU A 42 -6.56 1.75 -8.26
CA LEU A 42 -5.85 1.90 -6.98
C LEU A 42 -6.24 0.80 -5.99
N ALA A 43 -5.25 0.36 -5.20
CA ALA A 43 -5.52 -0.31 -3.94
C ALA A 43 -5.74 0.76 -2.87
N VAL A 44 -6.87 0.70 -2.17
CA VAL A 44 -7.26 1.68 -1.15
C VAL A 44 -7.42 0.97 0.19
N MET A 45 -6.66 1.41 1.19
CA MET A 45 -6.59 0.79 2.52
C MET A 45 -7.32 1.69 3.50
N VAL A 46 -8.51 1.29 3.97
CA VAL A 46 -9.42 2.21 4.68
C VAL A 46 -9.54 1.86 6.16
N GLY A 47 -9.13 2.78 7.03
CA GLY A 47 -9.41 2.75 8.46
C GLY A 47 -10.48 3.78 8.86
N GLY A 48 -11.26 3.45 9.89
CA GLY A 48 -12.26 4.34 10.47
C GLY A 48 -13.51 3.59 10.95
N ASP A 49 -14.63 4.28 11.01
CA ASP A 49 -15.92 3.68 11.35
C ASP A 49 -16.43 2.79 10.20
N LYS A 50 -16.85 1.55 10.53
CA LYS A 50 -17.29 0.56 9.53
C LYS A 50 -18.55 1.01 8.77
N SER A 51 -19.51 1.63 9.45
CA SER A 51 -20.75 2.08 8.81
C SER A 51 -20.49 3.23 7.83
N VAL A 52 -19.51 4.09 8.14
CA VAL A 52 -19.08 5.16 7.23
C VAL A 52 -18.29 4.59 6.07
N TYR A 53 -17.41 3.61 6.30
CA TYR A 53 -16.76 2.86 5.22
C TYR A 53 -17.80 2.24 4.26
N ASP A 54 -18.80 1.54 4.77
CA ASP A 54 -19.81 0.86 3.93
C ASP A 54 -20.60 1.83 3.07
N ARG A 55 -20.98 2.97 3.66
CA ARG A 55 -21.68 4.06 2.94
C ARG A 55 -20.81 4.68 1.85
N MET A 56 -19.51 4.80 2.12
CA MET A 56 -18.57 5.47 1.22
C MET A 56 -17.89 4.52 0.22
N LYS A 57 -18.08 3.21 0.38
CA LYS A 57 -17.50 2.16 -0.46
C LYS A 57 -17.76 2.40 -1.96
N PRO A 58 -18.96 2.79 -2.42
CA PRO A 58 -19.18 3.08 -3.84
C PRO A 58 -18.30 4.21 -4.38
N THR A 59 -18.06 5.25 -3.58
CA THR A 59 -17.19 6.37 -3.97
C THR A 59 -15.72 5.93 -4.04
N LEU A 60 -15.29 5.08 -3.11
CA LEU A 60 -13.92 4.54 -3.11
C LEU A 60 -13.70 3.57 -4.28
N ASP A 61 -14.71 2.80 -4.65
CA ASP A 61 -14.67 1.88 -5.79
C ASP A 61 -14.57 2.61 -7.14
N ALA A 62 -14.98 3.88 -7.20
CA ALA A 62 -14.82 4.70 -8.40
C ALA A 62 -13.35 5.04 -8.72
N ILE A 63 -12.44 4.89 -7.76
CA ILE A 63 -11.00 5.18 -7.94
C ILE A 63 -10.10 3.95 -7.74
N GLY A 64 -10.67 2.84 -7.27
CA GLY A 64 -9.89 1.68 -6.87
C GLY A 64 -10.55 0.35 -7.21
N SER A 65 -9.77 -0.57 -7.76
CA SER A 65 -10.20 -1.95 -8.01
C SER A 65 -10.02 -2.85 -6.79
N HIS A 66 -9.34 -2.37 -5.73
CA HIS A 66 -9.11 -3.13 -4.50
C HIS A 66 -9.25 -2.23 -3.27
N VAL A 67 -10.49 -2.04 -2.81
CA VAL A 67 -10.82 -1.22 -1.64
C VAL A 67 -11.07 -2.11 -0.42
N VAL A 68 -10.22 -2.00 0.61
CA VAL A 68 -10.22 -2.90 1.76
C VAL A 68 -10.50 -2.12 3.05
N TYR A 69 -11.41 -2.63 3.89
CA TYR A 69 -11.56 -2.15 5.26
C TYR A 69 -10.48 -2.76 6.15
N CYS A 70 -9.62 -1.91 6.72
CA CYS A 70 -8.47 -2.29 7.52
C CYS A 70 -8.74 -2.25 9.04
N GLY A 71 -9.93 -1.79 9.46
CA GLY A 71 -10.31 -1.68 10.86
C GLY A 71 -10.49 -0.23 11.32
N PRO A 72 -10.31 0.04 12.64
CA PRO A 72 -10.47 1.38 13.20
C PRO A 72 -9.51 2.43 12.61
N ILE A 73 -9.75 3.70 12.93
CA ILE A 73 -8.96 4.83 12.42
C ILE A 73 -7.44 4.65 12.68
N GLY A 74 -6.67 4.88 11.62
CA GLY A 74 -5.22 4.71 11.55
C GLY A 74 -4.77 3.34 11.04
N ASN A 75 -5.65 2.34 10.98
CA ASN A 75 -5.26 1.03 10.46
C ASN A 75 -4.99 1.03 8.96
N GLY A 76 -5.69 1.84 8.16
CA GLY A 76 -5.37 2.03 6.74
C GLY A 76 -3.94 2.54 6.58
N MET A 77 -3.54 3.49 7.42
CA MET A 77 -2.17 4.02 7.47
C MET A 77 -1.13 2.97 7.87
N VAL A 78 -1.40 2.16 8.91
CA VAL A 78 -0.51 1.06 9.30
C VAL A 78 -0.33 0.08 8.15
N CYS A 79 -1.43 -0.34 7.49
CA CYS A 79 -1.36 -1.21 6.31
C CYS A 79 -0.51 -0.59 5.19
N LYS A 80 -0.68 0.71 4.92
CA LYS A 80 0.11 1.41 3.91
C LYS A 80 1.60 1.46 4.26
N ILE A 81 1.93 1.73 5.51
CA ILE A 81 3.33 1.75 5.98
C ILE A 81 3.95 0.37 5.83
N CYS A 82 3.27 -0.71 6.24
CA CYS A 82 3.75 -2.08 6.05
C CYS A 82 3.97 -2.40 4.56
N ASN A 83 3.02 -2.04 3.69
CA ASN A 83 3.15 -2.22 2.25
C ASN A 83 4.37 -1.49 1.68
N ASN A 84 4.56 -0.22 2.04
CA ASN A 84 5.68 0.57 1.54
C ASN A 84 7.02 0.07 2.08
N LEU A 85 7.09 -0.33 3.35
CA LEU A 85 8.27 -0.92 3.96
C LEU A 85 8.71 -2.17 3.18
N LEU A 86 7.78 -3.09 2.91
CA LEU A 86 8.05 -4.29 2.12
C LEU A 86 8.50 -3.94 0.69
N SER A 87 7.78 -3.04 0.02
CA SER A 87 8.09 -2.63 -1.34
C SER A 87 9.51 -2.04 -1.47
N MET A 88 9.91 -1.19 -0.53
CA MET A 88 11.24 -0.56 -0.54
C MET A 88 12.31 -1.55 -0.10
N GLY A 89 12.07 -2.34 0.95
CA GLY A 89 13.00 -3.33 1.46
C GLY A 89 13.34 -4.41 0.44
N ILE A 90 12.34 -4.95 -0.27
CA ILE A 90 12.55 -5.90 -1.36
C ILE A 90 13.40 -5.28 -2.47
N GLY A 91 13.15 -4.01 -2.82
CA GLY A 91 13.94 -3.30 -3.83
C GLY A 91 15.44 -3.20 -3.47
N VAL A 92 15.74 -2.91 -2.20
CA VAL A 92 17.12 -2.88 -1.69
C VAL A 92 17.76 -4.26 -1.80
N LEU A 93 17.09 -5.30 -1.28
CA LEU A 93 17.60 -6.68 -1.31
C LEU A 93 17.84 -7.18 -2.74
N MET A 94 16.92 -6.91 -3.66
CA MET A 94 17.08 -7.24 -5.08
C MET A 94 18.29 -6.54 -5.68
N THR A 95 18.48 -5.26 -5.37
CA THR A 95 19.62 -4.49 -5.89
C THR A 95 20.95 -5.04 -5.37
N GLU A 96 21.04 -5.36 -4.07
CA GLU A 96 22.23 -5.96 -3.47
C GLU A 96 22.53 -7.34 -4.05
N ALA A 97 21.53 -8.22 -4.14
CA ALA A 97 21.69 -9.57 -4.67
C ALA A 97 22.14 -9.57 -6.14
N LEU A 98 21.51 -8.75 -6.98
CA LEU A 98 21.89 -8.62 -8.40
C LEU A 98 23.29 -8.04 -8.55
N THR A 99 23.63 -7.00 -7.78
CA THR A 99 24.97 -6.38 -7.81
C THR A 99 26.04 -7.37 -7.38
N MET A 100 25.78 -8.16 -6.33
CA MET A 100 26.68 -9.20 -5.85
C MET A 100 26.93 -10.27 -6.93
N GLY A 101 25.88 -10.80 -7.54
CA GLY A 101 25.99 -11.84 -8.56
C GLY A 101 26.72 -11.37 -9.83
N VAL A 102 26.43 -10.15 -10.29
CA VAL A 102 27.14 -9.55 -11.44
C VAL A 102 28.62 -9.36 -11.13
N LYS A 103 28.98 -8.85 -9.94
CA LYS A 103 30.40 -8.71 -9.52
C LYS A 103 31.12 -10.04 -9.36
N ALA A 104 30.40 -11.12 -9.05
CA ALA A 104 30.94 -12.48 -9.01
C ALA A 104 31.11 -13.10 -10.41
N GLY A 105 30.73 -12.40 -11.48
CA GLY A 105 30.91 -12.82 -12.87
C GLY A 105 29.70 -13.52 -13.50
N VAL A 106 28.54 -13.53 -12.83
CA VAL A 106 27.31 -14.09 -13.42
C VAL A 106 26.67 -13.06 -14.35
N ASP A 107 26.29 -13.49 -15.55
CA ASP A 107 25.51 -12.66 -16.47
C ASP A 107 24.17 -12.23 -15.83
N LEU A 108 23.81 -10.95 -16.01
CA LEU A 108 22.63 -10.36 -15.37
C LEU A 108 21.32 -11.03 -15.82
N ALA A 109 21.18 -11.36 -17.10
CA ALA A 109 19.97 -11.98 -17.61
C ALA A 109 19.81 -13.39 -17.06
N THR A 110 20.90 -14.15 -17.00
CA THR A 110 20.95 -15.47 -16.36
C THR A 110 20.56 -15.40 -14.88
N LEU A 111 21.13 -14.45 -14.13
CA LEU A 111 20.82 -14.27 -12.71
C LEU A 111 19.36 -13.87 -12.47
N ALA A 112 18.83 -12.96 -13.31
CA ALA A 112 17.44 -12.55 -13.24
C ALA A 112 16.47 -13.70 -13.52
N ASP A 113 16.77 -14.56 -14.50
CA ASP A 113 15.97 -15.74 -14.82
C ASP A 113 15.96 -16.75 -13.66
N VAL A 114 17.13 -17.04 -13.07
CA VAL A 114 17.25 -17.92 -11.91
C VAL A 114 16.40 -17.40 -10.75
N ILE A 115 16.49 -16.11 -10.40
CA ILE A 115 15.71 -15.52 -9.31
C ILE A 115 14.21 -15.57 -9.62
N ALA A 116 13.80 -15.22 -10.84
CA ALA A 116 12.39 -15.17 -11.23
C ALA A 116 11.71 -16.55 -11.27
N ASN A 117 12.47 -17.62 -11.46
CA ASN A 117 11.97 -19.00 -11.55
C ASN A 117 12.31 -19.88 -10.35
N SER A 118 12.95 -19.31 -9.31
CA SER A 118 13.25 -19.96 -8.05
C SER A 118 12.51 -19.29 -6.89
N THR A 119 12.75 -19.75 -5.66
CA THR A 119 12.09 -19.26 -4.43
C THR A 119 12.43 -17.81 -4.08
N GLY A 120 13.42 -17.19 -4.73
CA GLY A 120 13.73 -15.77 -4.58
C GLY A 120 12.75 -14.83 -5.30
N GLY A 121 11.94 -15.34 -6.23
CA GLY A 121 10.96 -14.56 -6.97
C GLY A 121 9.69 -14.29 -6.15
N ASN A 122 9.11 -13.10 -6.31
CA ASN A 122 7.87 -12.71 -5.62
C ASN A 122 6.59 -13.05 -6.43
N LYS A 123 6.55 -14.25 -7.04
CA LYS A 123 5.33 -14.73 -7.71
C LYS A 123 4.33 -15.11 -6.64
N ARG A 124 3.10 -14.57 -6.71
CA ARG A 124 2.00 -15.05 -5.86
C ARG A 124 1.69 -16.50 -6.25
N PRO A 125 1.53 -17.43 -5.31
CA PRO A 125 0.95 -18.73 -5.64
C PRO A 125 -0.44 -18.49 -6.24
N ASN A 126 -0.73 -19.18 -7.35
CA ASN A 126 -2.03 -19.16 -8.02
C ASN A 126 -3.14 -19.59 -7.07
#